data_AF-A0A2V6W8N1-F1
#
_entry.id   AF-A0A2V6W8N1-F1
#
_cell.length_a   1.000
_cell.length_b   1.000
_cell.length_c   1.000
_cell.angle_alpha   90.00
_cell.angle_beta   90.00
_cell.angle_gamma   90.00
#
_symmetry.space_group_name_H-M   'P 1'
#
loop_
_entity.id
_entity.type
_entity.pdbx_description
1 polymer ?
#
loop_
_entity_poly.entity_id
_entity_poly.type
_entity_poly.pdbx_seq_one_letter_code
_entity_poly.pdbx_strand_id
1 'polypeptide(L)' 'MIVSYDGTSVSDYHHLQRLVAETDVGKRVSIEIIRQRATQRLDLRVAEAPDLPPPAR' A
#
# COMPACT_ATOMS: atom_id res chain seq x y z
N MET A 1 -2.64 -5.45 8.29
CA MET A 1 -1.21 -5.15 8.10
C MET A 1 -0.86 -5.46 6.66
N ILE A 2 -0.24 -4.54 5.91
CA ILE A 2 0.21 -4.80 4.54
C ILE A 2 1.63 -5.37 4.62
N VAL A 3 1.87 -6.50 3.96
CA VAL A 3 3.15 -7.23 4.00
C VAL A 3 3.83 -7.31 2.64
N SER A 4 3.09 -7.10 1.55
CA SER A 4 3.64 -7.01 0.20
C SER A 4 2.85 -6.01 -0.63
N TYR A 5 3.55 -5.33 -1.54
CA TYR A 5 3.00 -4.40 -2.51
C TYR A 5 3.63 -4.68 -3.87
N ASP A 6 2.81 -5.09 -4.84
CA ASP A 6 3.17 -5.47 -6.21
C ASP A 6 4.34 -6.48 -6.28
N GLY A 7 4.39 -7.41 -5.31
CA GLY A 7 5.45 -8.42 -5.19
C GLY A 7 6.67 -7.98 -4.36
N THR A 8 6.77 -6.71 -3.99
CA THR A 8 7.81 -6.19 -3.10
C THR A 8 7.39 -6.31 -1.63
N SER A 9 8.23 -6.93 -0.81
CA SER A 9 7.98 -7.05 0.63
C SER A 9 8.02 -5.69 1.32
N VAL A 10 7.02 -5.43 2.16
CA VAL A 10 6.88 -4.17 2.91
C VAL A 10 7.51 -4.32 4.29
N SER A 11 8.52 -3.50 4.58
CA SER A 11 9.23 -3.51 5.87
C SER A 11 8.54 -2.69 6.95
N ASP A 12 7.98 -1.54 6.56
CA ASP A 12 7.40 -0.57 7.47
C ASP A 12 6.47 0.40 6.71
N TYR A 13 5.84 1.31 7.47
CA TYR A 13 4.90 2.28 6.95
C TYR A 13 5.51 3.26 5.93
N HIS A 14 6.74 3.75 6.18
CA HIS A 14 7.38 4.73 5.30
C HIS A 14 7.84 4.09 3.99
N HIS A 15 8.31 2.84 4.06
CA HIS A 15 8.60 2.05 2.87
C HIS A 15 7.36 1.90 1.99
N LEU A 16 6.22 1.53 2.57
CA LEU A 16 4.96 1.43 1.82
C LEU A 16 4.56 2.77 1.18
N GLN A 17 4.64 3.88 1.93
CA GLN A 17 4.31 5.21 1.39
C GLN A 17 5.16 5.55 0.17
N ARG A 18 6.46 5.23 0.19
CA ARG A 18 7.36 5.43 -0.95
C ARG A 18 6.94 4.58 -2.16
N LEU A 19 6.71 3.29 -1.97
CA LEU A 19 6.28 2.39 -3.05
C LEU A 19 4.97 2.87 -3.72
N VAL A 20 4.02 3.35 -2.91
CA VAL A 20 2.76 3.92 -3.42
C VAL A 20 3.01 5.22 -4.17
N ALA A 21 3.85 6.12 -3.65
CA ALA A 21 4.15 7.41 -4.28
C ALA A 21 4.90 7.26 -5.62
N GLU A 22 5.68 6.19 -5.79
CA GLU A 22 6.35 5.84 -7.05
C GLU A 22 5.42 5.15 -8.06
N THR A 23 4.18 4.82 -7.66
CA THR A 23 3.22 4.13 -8.52
C THR A 23 2.32 5.12 -9.25
N ASP A 24 2.15 4.94 -10.56
CA ASP A 24 1.22 5.73 -11.37
C ASP A 24 -0.23 5.63 -10.88
N VAL A 25 -0.91 6.78 -10.82
CA VAL A 25 -2.35 6.84 -10.56
C VAL A 25 -3.10 6.05 -11.63
N GLY A 26 -4.05 5.24 -11.20
CA GLY A 26 -4.85 4.39 -12.06
C GLY A 26 -4.24 3.03 -12.36
N LYS A 27 -2.97 2.77 -12.00
CA LYS A 27 -2.36 1.43 -12.10
C LYS A 27 -3.08 0.44 -11.18
N ARG A 28 -3.25 -0.80 -11.64
CA ARG A 28 -3.66 -1.92 -10.79
C ARG A 28 -2.43 -2.52 -10.10
N VAL A 29 -2.52 -2.74 -8.80
CA VAL A 29 -1.46 -3.32 -7.97
C VAL A 29 -2.02 -4.43 -7.11
N SER A 30 -1.24 -5.49 -6.93
CA SER A 30 -1.56 -6.57 -6.00
C SER A 30 -0.96 -6.26 -4.63
N ILE A 31 -1.75 -6.27 -3.57
CA ILE A 31 -1.26 -6.20 -2.20
C ILE A 31 -1.50 -7.51 -1.46
N GLU A 32 -0.64 -7.81 -0.50
CA GLU A 32 -0.88 -8.87 0.47
C GLU A 32 -1.04 -8.28 1.85
N ILE A 33 -2.09 -8.72 2.55
CA ILE A 33 -2.40 -8.28 3.90
C ILE A 33 -2.51 -9.45 4.85
N ILE A 34 -2.13 -9.23 6.11
CA ILE A 34 -2.50 -10.12 7.20
C ILE A 34 -3.75 -9.54 7.88
N ARG A 35 -4.83 -10.34 7.87
CA ARG A 35 -6.10 -10.04 8.54
C ARG A 35 -6.66 -11.34 9.11
N GLN A 36 -7.16 -11.31 10.36
CA GLN A 36 -7.69 -12.50 11.04
C GLN A 36 -6.72 -13.69 11.05
N ARG A 37 -5.42 -13.43 11.23
CA ARG A 37 -4.33 -14.43 11.17
C ARG A 37 -4.18 -15.17 9.82
N ALA A 38 -4.84 -14.70 8.77
CA ALA A 38 -4.68 -15.22 7.41
C ALA A 38 -4.03 -14.17 6.50
N THR A 39 -3.22 -14.64 5.56
CA THR A 39 -2.73 -13.81 4.45
C THR A 39 -3.79 -13.76 3.36
N GLN A 40 -4.15 -12.55 2.93
CA GLN A 40 -5.11 -12.31 1.86
C GLN A 40 -4.43 -11.48 0.77
N ARG A 41 -4.61 -11.90 -0.49
CA ARG A 41 -4.18 -11.13 -1.66
C ARG A 41 -5.35 -10.32 -2.19
N LEU A 42 -5.11 -9.05 -2.51
CA LEU A 42 -6.11 -8.12 -3.02
C LEU A 42 -5.55 -7.34 -4.21
N ASP A 43 -6.31 -7.27 -5.29
CA ASP A 43 -5.98 -6.42 -6.43
C ASP A 43 -6.72 -5.09 -6.30
N LEU A 44 -5.97 -4.00 -6.22
CA LEU A 44 -6.50 -2.65 -6.01
C LEU A 44 -6.05 -1.73 -7.15
N ARG A 45 -6.75 -0.61 -7.30
CA ARG A 45 -6.37 0.46 -8.22
C ARG A 45 -5.86 1.65 -7.42
N VAL A 46 -4.68 2.15 -7.77
CA VAL A 46 -4.12 3.36 -7.14
C VAL A 46 -4.95 4.56 -7.55
N ALA A 47 -5.37 5.34 -6.55
CA ALA A 47 -6.08 6.60 -6.74
C ALA A 47 -5.16 7.77 -6.38
N GLU A 48 -5.56 8.97 -6.79
CA GLU A 48 -4.89 10.20 -6.38
C GLU A 48 -4.90 10.33 -4.84
N ALA A 49 -3.76 10.69 -4.27
CA ALA A 49 -3.65 10.94 -2.85
C ALA A 49 -4.30 12.29 -2.51
N PRO A 50 -5.17 12.37 -1.49
CA PRO A 50 -5.75 13.64 -1.08
C PRO A 50 -4.68 14.54 -0.44
N ASP A 51 -4.78 15.87 -0.64
CA ASP A 51 -3.95 16.89 0.01
C ASP A 51 -4.31 17.05 1.50
N LEU A 52 -4.14 15.98 2.28
CA LEU A 52 -4.33 16.01 3.72
C LEU A 52 -3.02 16.40 4.40
N PRO A 53 -3.03 17.36 5.34
CA PRO A 53 -1.87 17.58 6.18
C PRO A 53 -1.53 16.28 6.92
N PRO A 54 -0.23 15.98 7.13
CA PRO A 54 0.16 14.76 7.83
C PRO A 54 -0.53 14.71 9.20
N PRO A 55 -0.98 13.52 9.65
CA PRO A 55 -1.67 13.39 10.92
C PRO A 55 -0.78 13.97 12.02
N ALA A 56 -1.35 14.89 12.82
CA ALA A 56 -0.67 15.46 13.97
C ALA A 56 -0.22 14.33 14.90
N ARG A 57 1.06 14.33 15.26
CA ARG A 57 1.68 13.36 16.18
C ARG A 57 1.16 13.54 17.60
#